data_AF-A0A359EIG0-F1
#
_entry.id   AF-A0A359EIG0-F1
#
_cell.length_a   1.000
_cell.length_b   1.000
_cell.length_c   1.000
_cell.angle_alpha   90.00
_cell.angle_beta   90.00
_cell.angle_gamma   90.00
#
_symmetry.space_group_name_H-M   'P 1'
#
loop_
_entity.id
_entity.type
_entity.pdbx_description
1 polymer ?
#
loop_
_entity_poly.entity_id
_entity_poly.type
_entity_poly.pdbx_seq_one_letter_code
_entity_poly.pdbx_strand_id
1 'polypeptide(L)'
;MNRNNRELWLALFAMLFITAIYALVSSYLHEIPAASGFFGHSIGILGFILMIITETLYTFRKRSRSARWGKMAAWLRFHIFTGLVGPYLVLLHTSWKFNGLAGAVLLLTVIIVLSGIVGRYIYTSIPR
;
A
#
# COMPACT_ATOMS: atom_id res chain seq x y z
N MET A 1 21.06 -14.49 -4.84
CA MET A 1 19.58 -14.30 -4.81
C MET A 1 19.19 -13.43 -5.98
N ASN A 2 18.43 -13.94 -6.94
CA ASN A 2 17.96 -13.12 -8.07
C ASN A 2 17.18 -11.92 -7.54
N ARG A 3 17.61 -10.69 -7.86
CA ARG A 3 16.93 -9.41 -7.59
C ARG A 3 15.63 -9.37 -8.40
N ASN A 4 14.66 -10.19 -8.02
CA ASN A 4 13.41 -10.28 -8.72
C ASN A 4 12.47 -9.20 -8.17
N ASN A 5 12.58 -7.97 -8.67
CA ASN A 5 11.77 -6.80 -8.28
C ASN A 5 10.30 -6.89 -8.76
N ARG A 6 9.77 -8.10 -8.96
CA ARG A 6 8.42 -8.29 -9.55
C ARG A 6 7.35 -7.67 -8.68
N GLU A 7 7.46 -7.77 -7.35
CA GLU A 7 6.51 -7.14 -6.42
C GLU A 7 6.46 -5.62 -6.57
N LEU A 8 7.59 -4.98 -6.84
CA LEU A 8 7.65 -3.53 -7.06
C LEU A 8 7.02 -3.14 -8.40
N TRP A 9 7.32 -3.88 -9.46
CA TRP A 9 6.69 -3.66 -10.77
C TRP A 9 5.18 -3.87 -10.72
N LEU A 10 4.70 -4.90 -10.00
CA LEU A 10 3.28 -5.14 -9.79
C LEU A 10 2.63 -4.02 -8.99
N ALA A 11 3.27 -3.55 -7.90
CA ALA A 11 2.77 -2.43 -7.13
C ALA A 11 2.72 -1.15 -7.97
N LEU A 12 3.77 -0.86 -8.75
CA LEU A 12 3.81 0.29 -9.67
C LEU A 12 2.69 0.20 -10.71
N PHE A 13 2.51 -0.94 -11.36
CA PHE A 13 1.43 -1.13 -12.33
C PHE A 13 0.05 -0.96 -11.69
N ALA A 14 -0.15 -1.53 -10.50
CA ALA A 14 -1.39 -1.36 -9.75
C ALA A 14 -1.65 0.11 -9.39
N MET A 15 -0.64 0.83 -8.90
CA MET A 15 -0.75 2.26 -8.60
C MET A 15 -1.09 3.06 -9.86
N LEU A 16 -0.41 2.84 -10.98
CA LEU A 16 -0.71 3.52 -12.25
C LEU A 16 -2.13 3.22 -12.74
N PHE A 17 -2.57 1.97 -12.64
CA PHE A 17 -3.93 1.57 -13.00
C PHE A 17 -4.97 2.24 -12.11
N ILE A 18 -4.73 2.28 -10.80
CA ILE A 18 -5.58 3.00 -9.84
C ILE A 18 -5.60 4.50 -10.16
N THR A 19 -4.46 5.12 -10.48
CA THR A 19 -4.39 6.53 -10.90
C THR A 19 -5.23 6.75 -12.15
N ALA A 20 -5.14 5.87 -13.15
CA ALA A 20 -5.89 5.99 -14.38
C ALA A 20 -7.41 5.91 -14.13
N ILE A 21 -7.86 4.97 -13.28
CA ILE A 21 -9.26 4.90 -12.85
C ILE A 21 -9.66 6.16 -12.10
N TYR A 22 -8.85 6.62 -11.15
CA TYR A 22 -9.14 7.82 -10.36
C TYR A 22 -9.26 9.06 -11.27
N ALA A 23 -8.35 9.21 -12.24
CA ALA A 23 -8.38 10.29 -13.22
C ALA A 23 -9.59 10.20 -14.15
N LEU A 24 -9.98 8.99 -14.59
CA LEU A 24 -11.18 8.76 -15.40
C LEU A 24 -12.46 9.12 -14.62
N VAL A 25 -12.55 8.72 -13.35
CA VAL A 25 -13.68 9.07 -12.49
C VAL A 25 -13.73 10.57 -12.27
N SER A 26 -12.58 11.20 -12.03
CA SER A 26 -12.49 12.65 -11.83
C SER A 26 -12.86 13.43 -13.10
N SER A 27 -12.47 12.97 -14.29
CA SER A 27 -12.85 13.61 -15.55
C SER A 27 -14.33 13.42 -15.87
N TYR A 28 -14.91 12.26 -15.56
CA TYR A 28 -16.34 12.00 -15.75
C TYR A 28 -17.20 12.86 -14.81
N LEU A 29 -16.83 12.96 -13.54
CA LEU A 29 -17.54 13.76 -12.55
C LEU A 29 -17.24 15.27 -12.64
N HIS A 30 -16.21 15.67 -13.40
CA HIS A 30 -15.68 17.04 -13.46
C HIS A 30 -15.28 17.63 -12.11
N GLU A 31 -15.05 16.77 -11.12
CA GLU A 31 -14.64 17.13 -9.76
C GLU A 31 -13.67 16.09 -9.19
N ILE A 32 -12.96 16.47 -8.12
CA ILE A 32 -12.11 15.54 -7.37
C ILE A 32 -13.02 14.75 -6.43
N PRO A 33 -13.05 13.40 -6.51
CA PRO A 33 -13.91 12.59 -5.66
C PRO A 33 -13.68 12.92 -4.18
N ALA A 34 -14.72 13.40 -3.51
CA ALA A 34 -14.64 13.75 -2.09
C ALA A 34 -14.47 12.49 -1.24
N ALA A 35 -13.69 12.60 -0.17
CA ALA A 35 -13.49 11.53 0.82
C ALA A 35 -14.82 10.95 1.37
N SER A 36 -15.85 11.80 1.52
CA SER A 36 -17.18 11.42 1.98
C SER A 36 -18.10 10.86 0.87
N GLY A 37 -17.73 11.03 -0.40
CA GLY A 37 -18.48 10.49 -1.53
C GLY A 37 -18.31 8.98 -1.66
N PHE A 38 -19.24 8.31 -2.34
CA PHE A 38 -19.23 6.84 -2.45
C PHE A 38 -17.90 6.26 -2.95
N PHE A 39 -17.34 6.84 -4.03
CA PHE A 39 -16.07 6.39 -4.60
C PHE A 39 -14.89 6.66 -3.65
N GLY A 40 -14.80 7.90 -3.12
CA GLY A 40 -13.77 8.30 -2.16
C GLY A 40 -13.79 7.43 -0.91
N HIS A 41 -14.96 7.16 -0.35
CA HIS A 41 -15.10 6.34 0.86
C HIS A 41 -14.71 4.87 0.58
N SER A 42 -15.11 4.34 -0.58
CA SER A 42 -14.77 2.96 -0.99
C SER A 42 -13.26 2.76 -1.12
N ILE A 43 -12.54 3.70 -1.74
CA ILE A 43 -11.07 3.62 -1.83
C ILE A 43 -10.41 3.73 -0.45
N GLY A 44 -10.97 4.51 0.47
CA GLY A 44 -10.51 4.60 1.85
C GLY A 44 -10.65 3.29 2.61
N ILE A 45 -11.81 2.63 2.51
CA ILE A 45 -12.07 1.31 3.12
C ILE A 45 -11.12 0.26 2.55
N LEU A 46 -10.97 0.21 1.22
CA LEU A 46 -10.07 -0.74 0.57
C LEU A 46 -8.61 -0.50 1.00
N GLY A 47 -8.17 0.76 1.03
CA GLY A 47 -6.84 1.14 1.51
C GLY A 47 -6.60 0.68 2.95
N PHE A 48 -7.55 0.92 3.84
CA PHE A 48 -7.48 0.51 5.24
C PHE A 48 -7.41 -1.02 5.41
N ILE A 49 -8.24 -1.77 4.67
CA ILE A 49 -8.21 -3.23 4.68
C ILE A 49 -6.84 -3.74 4.22
N LEU A 50 -6.28 -3.18 3.15
CA LEU A 50 -4.94 -3.55 2.68
C LEU A 50 -3.84 -3.23 3.71
N MET A 51 -3.96 -2.12 4.43
CA MET A 51 -3.03 -1.79 5.52
C MET A 51 -3.13 -2.80 6.68
N ILE A 52 -4.34 -3.18 7.11
CA ILE A 52 -4.51 -4.24 8.12
C ILE A 52 -3.87 -5.55 7.65
N ILE A 53 -4.13 -5.93 6.40
CA ILE A 53 -3.57 -7.15 5.81
C ILE A 53 -2.04 -7.12 5.81
N THR A 54 -1.45 -5.96 5.50
CA THR A 54 0.00 -5.74 5.49
C THR A 54 0.62 -6.05 6.86
N GLU A 55 0.05 -5.49 7.92
CA GLU A 55 0.59 -5.62 9.28
C GLU A 55 0.34 -7.01 9.90
N THR A 56 -0.83 -7.61 9.61
CA THR A 56 -1.28 -8.83 10.29
C THR A 56 -0.81 -10.10 9.60
N LEU A 57 -1.00 -10.26 8.28
CA LEU A 57 -0.84 -11.55 7.63
C LEU A 57 0.62 -12.02 7.59
N TYR A 58 1.55 -11.10 7.31
CA TYR A 58 2.97 -11.45 7.30
C TYR A 58 3.46 -11.86 8.69
N THR A 59 3.10 -11.09 9.73
CA THR A 59 3.48 -11.36 11.12
C THR A 59 2.87 -12.67 11.61
N PHE A 60 1.58 -12.90 11.34
CA PHE A 60 0.89 -14.13 11.70
C PHE A 60 1.55 -15.35 11.04
N ARG A 61 1.85 -15.27 9.74
CA ARG A 61 2.55 -16.33 9.01
C ARG A 61 3.95 -16.59 9.56
N LYS A 62 4.69 -15.54 9.94
CA LYS A 62 6.05 -15.66 10.49
C LYS A 62 6.03 -16.32 11.88
N ARG A 63 5.02 -16.02 12.70
CA ARG A 63 4.91 -16.51 14.09
C ARG A 63 4.29 -17.89 14.18
N SER A 64 3.37 -18.24 13.28
CA SER A 64 2.72 -19.55 13.28
C SER A 64 3.60 -20.62 12.64
N ARG A 65 4.11 -21.56 13.45
CA ARG A 65 4.84 -22.74 12.96
C ARG A 65 3.94 -23.76 12.23
N SER A 66 2.62 -23.70 12.46
CA SER A 66 1.62 -24.61 11.87
C SER A 66 1.06 -24.10 10.52
N ALA A 67 1.19 -22.81 10.23
CA ALA A 67 0.70 -22.22 8.99
C ALA A 67 1.55 -22.67 7.77
N ARG A 68 1.09 -23.73 7.08
CA ARG A 68 1.72 -24.26 5.84
C ARG A 68 1.28 -23.52 4.56
N TRP A 69 0.73 -22.31 4.67
CA TRP A 69 0.13 -21.56 3.56
C TRP A 69 1.18 -20.99 2.60
N GLY A 70 1.92 -21.82 1.88
CA GLY A 70 2.89 -21.40 0.88
C GLY A 70 4.23 -20.89 1.45
N LYS A 71 5.10 -20.48 0.51
CA LYS A 71 6.49 -20.09 0.76
C LYS A 71 6.57 -18.73 1.44
N MET A 72 7.48 -18.59 2.42
CA MET A 72 7.68 -17.33 3.15
C MET A 72 8.02 -16.14 2.23
N ALA A 73 8.78 -16.39 1.16
CA ALA A 73 9.10 -15.36 0.17
C ALA A 73 7.86 -14.79 -0.55
N ALA A 74 6.79 -15.57 -0.72
CA ALA A 74 5.55 -15.09 -1.33
C ALA A 74 4.81 -14.12 -0.39
N TRP A 75 4.77 -14.43 0.92
CA TRP A 75 4.19 -13.54 1.93
C TRP A 75 4.94 -12.22 2.07
N LEU A 76 6.27 -12.24 1.98
CA LEU A 76 7.06 -11.01 1.97
C LEU A 76 6.75 -10.17 0.73
N ARG A 77 6.64 -10.78 -0.45
CA ARG A 77 6.24 -10.07 -1.69
C ARG A 77 4.83 -9.48 -1.57
N PHE A 78 3.91 -10.24 -1.00
CA PHE A 78 2.55 -9.78 -0.75
C PHE A 78 2.50 -8.62 0.23
N HIS A 79 3.24 -8.69 1.34
CA HIS A 79 3.39 -7.60 2.31
C HIS A 79 3.96 -6.32 1.67
N ILE A 80 5.00 -6.43 0.84
CA ILE A 80 5.55 -5.26 0.11
C ILE A 80 4.49 -4.67 -0.83
N PHE A 81 3.74 -5.52 -1.54
CA PHE A 81 2.69 -5.07 -2.45
C PHE A 81 1.56 -4.34 -1.71
N THR A 82 0.97 -4.96 -0.68
CA THR A 82 -0.13 -4.37 0.07
C THR A 82 0.32 -3.14 0.88
N GLY A 83 1.57 -3.13 1.34
CA GLY A 83 2.18 -2.01 2.05
C GLY A 83 2.50 -0.79 1.18
N LEU A 84 2.51 -0.95 -0.15
CA LEU A 84 2.59 0.18 -1.09
C LEU A 84 1.19 0.60 -1.57
N VAL A 85 0.39 -0.37 -2.02
CA VAL A 85 -0.93 -0.09 -2.62
C VAL A 85 -1.95 0.40 -1.58
N GLY A 86 -1.94 -0.14 -0.37
CA GLY A 86 -2.86 0.27 0.71
C GLY A 86 -2.71 1.75 1.08
N PRO A 87 -1.52 2.20 1.52
CA PRO A 87 -1.25 3.61 1.79
C PRO A 87 -1.49 4.54 0.59
N TYR A 88 -1.23 4.07 -0.63
CA TYR A 88 -1.51 4.83 -1.84
C TYR A 88 -3.02 5.11 -2.02
N LEU A 89 -3.89 4.11 -1.78
CA LEU A 89 -5.34 4.32 -1.80
C LEU A 89 -5.81 5.29 -0.69
N VAL A 90 -5.21 5.22 0.50
CA VAL A 90 -5.49 6.16 1.59
C VAL A 90 -5.05 7.59 1.24
N LEU A 91 -3.94 7.75 0.52
CA LEU A 91 -3.53 9.05 -0.01
C LEU A 91 -4.58 9.62 -0.95
N LEU A 92 -5.06 8.83 -1.92
CA LEU A 92 -6.12 9.26 -2.86
C LEU A 92 -7.46 9.56 -2.17
N HIS A 93 -7.77 8.86 -1.08
CA HIS A 93 -8.95 9.11 -0.25
C HIS A 93 -8.98 10.52 0.35
N THR A 94 -7.81 11.14 0.60
CA THR A 94 -7.76 12.50 1.18
C THR A 94 -8.27 13.60 0.25
N SER A 95 -8.52 13.30 -1.03
CA SER A 95 -8.92 14.30 -2.03
C SER A 95 -7.97 15.51 -2.07
N TRP A 96 -6.67 15.28 -1.80
CA TRP A 96 -5.62 16.30 -1.70
C TRP A 96 -5.82 17.34 -0.58
N LYS A 97 -6.63 17.00 0.44
CA LYS A 97 -6.86 17.84 1.63
C LYS A 97 -6.07 17.32 2.81
N PHE A 98 -4.96 17.99 3.13
CA PHE A 98 -4.02 17.58 4.19
C PHE A 98 -4.18 18.38 5.48
N ASN A 99 -5.38 18.37 6.07
CA ASN A 99 -5.69 19.18 7.24
C ASN A 99 -5.93 18.34 8.50
N GLY A 100 -5.54 18.89 9.66
CA GLY A 100 -5.82 18.31 10.97
C GLY A 100 -5.16 16.95 11.22
N LEU A 101 -5.82 16.13 12.05
CA LEU A 101 -5.34 14.81 12.45
C LEU A 101 -5.17 13.84 11.26
N ALA A 102 -6.07 13.90 10.28
CA ALA A 102 -6.00 13.04 9.10
C ALA A 102 -4.71 13.29 8.29
N GLY A 103 -4.32 14.55 8.11
CA GLY A 103 -3.06 14.91 7.45
C GLY A 103 -1.83 14.43 8.25
N ALA A 104 -1.85 14.58 9.57
CA ALA A 104 -0.76 14.11 10.43
C ALA A 104 -0.58 12.59 10.39
N VAL A 105 -1.68 11.83 10.46
CA VAL A 105 -1.66 10.35 10.38
C VAL A 105 -1.21 9.88 8.99
N LEU A 106 -1.60 10.58 7.92
CA LEU A 106 -1.09 10.28 6.58
C LEU A 106 0.43 10.51 6.50
N LEU A 107 0.94 11.60 7.07
CA LEU A 107 2.39 11.86 7.11
C LEU A 107 3.14 10.73 7.82
N LEU A 108 2.64 10.26 8.97
CA LEU A 108 3.22 9.11 9.66
C LEU A 108 3.18 7.85 8.79
N THR A 109 2.09 7.65 8.05
CA THR A 109 1.98 6.54 7.10
C THR A 109 3.04 6.62 6.00
N VAL A 110 3.29 7.82 5.45
CA VAL A 110 4.36 8.04 4.47
C VAL A 110 5.73 7.69 5.06
N ILE A 111 6.00 8.10 6.31
CA ILE A 111 7.25 7.78 7.01
C ILE A 111 7.44 6.25 7.14
N ILE A 112 6.37 5.53 7.50
CA ILE A 112 6.40 4.06 7.61
C ILE A 112 6.73 3.41 6.25
N VAL A 113 6.09 3.87 5.16
CA VAL A 113 6.36 3.35 3.80
C VAL A 113 7.81 3.61 3.39
N LEU A 114 8.33 4.83 3.64
CA LEU A 114 9.72 5.17 3.35
C LEU A 114 10.70 4.32 4.16
N SER A 115 10.41 4.09 5.44
CA SER A 115 11.19 3.19 6.29
C SER A 115 11.24 1.77 5.71
N GLY A 116 10.12 1.25 5.21
CA GLY A 116 10.06 -0.05 4.54
C GLY A 116 10.95 -0.12 3.28
N ILE A 117 10.94 0.93 2.46
CA ILE A 117 11.80 1.02 1.26
C ILE A 117 13.28 1.02 1.65
N VAL A 118 13.66 1.83 2.64
CA VAL A 118 15.04 1.90 3.17
C VAL A 118 15.46 0.55 3.75
N GLY A 119 14.60 -0.09 4.54
CA GLY A 119 14.85 -1.41 5.11
C GLY A 119 15.11 -2.48 4.03
N ARG A 120 14.32 -2.47 2.95
CA ARG A 120 14.56 -3.36 1.80
C ARG A 120 15.90 -3.06 1.14
N TYR A 121 16.23 -1.79 0.91
CA TYR A 121 17.51 -1.40 0.31
C TYR A 121 18.69 -1.92 1.12
N ILE A 122 18.71 -1.65 2.43
CA ILE A 122 19.76 -2.12 3.35
C ILE A 122 19.86 -3.65 3.31
N TYR A 123 18.74 -4.36 3.43
CA TYR A 123 18.71 -5.82 3.43
C TYR A 123 19.25 -6.44 2.14
N THR A 124 19.09 -5.77 1.00
CA THR A 124 19.63 -6.23 -0.29
C THR A 124 21.06 -5.79 -0.57
N SER A 125 21.56 -4.78 0.14
CA SER A 125 22.88 -4.20 -0.07
C SER A 125 23.95 -4.82 0.81
N ILE A 126 23.57 -5.41 1.96
CA ILE A 126 24.50 -6.13 2.83
C ILE A 126 24.75 -7.54 2.23
N PRO A 127 25.97 -7.86 1.79
CA PRO A 127 26.34 -9.21 1.36
C PRO A 127 26.22 -10.17 2.56
N ARG A 128 25.75 -11.39 2.31
CA ARG A 128 25.70 -12.45 3.33
C ARG A 128 26.97 -13.27 3.31
#